data_AF-A0A1X2DVR8-F1
#
_entry.id   AF-A0A1X2DVR8-F1
#
_cell.length_a   1.000
_cell.length_b   1.000
_cell.length_c   1.000
_cell.angle_alpha   90.00
_cell.angle_beta   90.00
_cell.angle_gamma   90.00
#
_symmetry.space_group_name_H-M   'P 1'
#
loop_
_entity.id
_entity.type
_entity.pdbx_description
1 polymer ?
#
loop_
_entity_poly.entity_id
_entity_poly.type
_entity_poly.pdbx_seq_one_letter_code
_entity_poly.pdbx_strand_id
1 'polypeptide(L)'
;MDLDRITHPLRLARGSHQPGSAKGCAMNAISYINGDAHITDFPATSARPLAAFVQLCNDLLAGPDGYLSPQDSFVALDLGWLTVGTAESTDHVMHIWVDKLLTSPPWGVVRYAGDAAARAINDIAELHRRLGPGDMPSIAAWDSAARTARDLSANMPVGAERYAVRAAYQSTSLVDPDDAVTLDAVTGNALRAHRMAIGETDPRRIVEITRQAIRSWRRLAGLSVVSNTPIPVKGVVQRVGIAA
;
A
#
# COMPACT_ATOMS: atom_id res chain seq x y z
N MET A 1 -8.28 20.61 -28.02
CA MET A 1 -7.52 20.91 -26.79
C MET A 1 -6.28 21.66 -27.23
N ASP A 2 -6.12 22.90 -26.81
CA ASP A 2 -5.01 23.75 -27.21
C ASP A 2 -3.80 23.43 -26.32
N LEU A 3 -2.93 22.54 -26.81
CA LEU A 3 -1.80 21.99 -26.05
C LEU A 3 -0.75 23.08 -25.71
N ASP A 4 -0.78 24.21 -26.42
CA ASP A 4 0.13 25.35 -26.24
C ASP A 4 -0.19 26.19 -24.98
N ARG A 5 -1.30 25.91 -24.28
CA ARG A 5 -1.67 26.54 -23.00
C ARG A 5 -1.10 25.84 -21.76
N ILE A 6 -0.44 24.68 -21.90
CA ILE A 6 0.22 24.00 -20.77
C ILE A 6 1.59 24.65 -20.55
N THR A 7 1.59 25.81 -19.89
CA THR A 7 2.82 26.58 -19.59
C THR A 7 3.64 26.00 -18.44
N HIS A 8 3.05 25.08 -17.66
CA HIS A 8 3.72 24.33 -16.60
C HIS A 8 3.30 22.86 -16.67
N PRO A 9 4.23 21.90 -16.51
CA PRO A 9 3.88 20.48 -16.49
C PRO A 9 2.86 20.22 -15.37
N LEU A 10 1.87 19.37 -15.64
CA LEU A 10 0.89 18.93 -14.63
C LEU A 10 1.64 18.38 -13.41
N ARG A 11 1.44 18.99 -12.23
CA ARG A 11 2.05 18.55 -10.97
C ARG A 11 1.02 17.87 -10.10
N LEU A 12 1.33 16.67 -9.63
CA LEU A 12 0.52 16.03 -8.60
C LEU A 12 0.70 16.75 -7.26
N ALA A 13 -0.31 16.66 -6.41
CA ALA A 13 -0.33 17.32 -5.11
C ALA A 13 -0.62 16.33 -3.97
N ARG A 14 -0.07 16.64 -2.79
CA ARG A 14 -0.35 15.94 -1.54
C ARG A 14 -1.80 16.10 -1.12
N GLY A 15 -2.34 15.04 -0.51
CA GLY A 15 -3.64 15.00 0.15
C GLY A 15 -4.76 14.58 -0.79
N SER A 16 -5.95 14.53 -0.21
CA SER A 16 -7.22 14.31 -0.91
C SER A 16 -7.77 15.64 -1.40
N HIS A 17 -8.26 15.67 -2.64
CA HIS A 17 -8.67 16.91 -3.29
C HIS A 17 -10.16 16.92 -3.61
N GLN A 18 -10.79 18.07 -3.40
CA GLN A 18 -12.18 18.29 -3.78
C GLN A 18 -12.28 18.81 -5.23
N PRO A 19 -13.42 18.56 -5.91
CA PRO A 19 -13.70 19.18 -7.20
C PRO A 19 -13.49 20.71 -7.15
N GLY A 20 -12.84 21.26 -8.17
CA GLY A 20 -12.56 22.71 -8.26
C GLY A 20 -11.29 23.19 -7.53
N SER A 21 -10.57 22.32 -6.82
CA SER A 21 -9.31 22.68 -6.13
C SER A 21 -8.11 22.93 -7.06
N ALA A 22 -8.24 22.60 -8.35
CA ALA A 22 -7.16 22.59 -9.35
C ALA A 22 -5.93 21.72 -8.96
N LYS A 23 -6.12 20.78 -8.04
CA LYS A 23 -5.11 19.82 -7.56
C LYS A 23 -5.61 18.40 -7.74
N GLY A 24 -4.68 17.46 -7.82
CA GLY A 24 -4.97 16.03 -7.87
C GLY A 24 -3.78 15.19 -7.45
N CYS A 25 -4.02 14.04 -6.83
CA CYS A 25 -3.01 13.03 -6.56
C CYS A 25 -2.96 11.99 -7.70
N ALA A 26 -2.02 11.04 -7.62
CA ALA A 26 -1.93 9.95 -8.58
C ALA A 26 -3.25 9.16 -8.71
N MET A 27 -3.92 8.87 -7.59
CA MET A 27 -5.17 8.09 -7.62
C MET A 27 -6.33 8.85 -8.25
N ASN A 28 -6.39 10.19 -8.11
CA ASN A 28 -7.38 11.01 -8.83
C ASN A 28 -7.17 10.95 -10.35
N ALA A 29 -5.92 10.91 -10.80
CA ALA A 29 -5.61 10.74 -12.23
C ALA A 29 -6.08 9.36 -12.73
N ILE A 30 -5.83 8.29 -11.96
CA ILE A 30 -6.34 6.94 -12.29
C ILE A 30 -7.87 6.93 -12.31
N SER A 31 -8.53 7.53 -11.32
CA SER A 31 -10.00 7.66 -11.24
C SER A 31 -10.58 8.38 -12.46
N TYR A 32 -9.96 9.49 -12.87
CA TYR A 32 -10.36 10.25 -14.05
C TYR A 32 -10.22 9.44 -15.33
N ILE A 33 -9.08 8.75 -15.51
CA ILE A 33 -8.82 7.96 -16.72
C ILE A 33 -9.72 6.72 -16.79
N ASN A 34 -10.03 6.11 -15.64
CA ASN A 34 -11.00 5.02 -15.56
C ASN A 34 -12.43 5.47 -15.93
N GLY A 35 -12.72 6.76 -15.81
CA GLY A 35 -14.06 7.31 -16.03
C GLY A 35 -14.99 7.12 -14.84
N ASP A 36 -14.45 7.13 -13.62
CA ASP A 36 -15.27 7.06 -12.40
C ASP A 36 -16.28 8.22 -12.38
N ALA A 37 -17.52 7.95 -11.93
CA ALA A 37 -18.57 8.96 -11.83
C ALA A 37 -18.18 10.14 -10.92
N HIS A 38 -17.35 9.87 -9.90
CA HIS A 38 -16.78 10.87 -9.01
C HIS A 38 -15.27 10.61 -8.89
N ILE A 39 -14.48 11.66 -9.07
CA ILE A 39 -13.03 11.59 -8.88
C ILE A 39 -12.72 11.33 -7.42
N THR A 40 -11.97 10.27 -7.16
CA THR A 40 -11.70 9.74 -5.81
C THR A 40 -10.24 9.30 -5.67
N ASP A 41 -9.79 9.14 -4.44
CA ASP A 41 -8.50 8.52 -4.11
C ASP A 41 -8.56 6.99 -4.15
N PHE A 42 -9.77 6.42 -4.30
CA PHE A 42 -10.02 4.98 -4.35
C PHE A 42 -10.76 4.59 -5.65
N PRO A 43 -10.06 4.59 -6.80
CA PRO A 43 -10.70 4.31 -8.08
C PRO A 43 -11.36 2.93 -8.11
N ALA A 44 -12.48 2.79 -8.81
CA ALA A 44 -13.24 1.54 -8.86
C ALA A 44 -12.43 0.35 -9.42
N THR A 45 -11.39 0.63 -10.21
CA THR A 45 -10.49 -0.37 -10.80
C THR A 45 -9.35 -0.83 -9.86
N SER A 46 -9.18 -0.18 -8.71
CA SER A 46 -8.07 -0.41 -7.78
C SER A 46 -8.53 -1.02 -6.47
N ALA A 47 -7.81 -2.02 -5.96
CA ALA A 47 -7.99 -2.48 -4.59
C ALA A 47 -7.74 -1.32 -3.62
N ARG A 48 -8.74 -1.03 -2.79
CA ARG A 48 -8.70 0.05 -1.77
C ARG A 48 -7.42 0.05 -0.93
N PRO A 49 -6.93 -1.09 -0.38
CA PRO A 49 -5.69 -1.08 0.39
C PRO A 49 -4.48 -0.62 -0.44
N LEU A 50 -4.38 -1.01 -1.71
CA LEU A 50 -3.27 -0.61 -2.58
C LEU A 50 -3.36 0.87 -2.95
N ALA A 51 -4.56 1.38 -3.22
CA ALA A 51 -4.80 2.81 -3.42
C ALA A 51 -4.34 3.64 -2.21
N ALA A 52 -4.59 3.15 -0.98
CA ALA A 52 -4.12 3.80 0.23
C ALA A 52 -2.58 3.82 0.36
N PHE A 53 -1.89 2.74 -0.04
CA PHE A 53 -0.42 2.72 -0.14
C PHE A 53 0.12 3.73 -1.16
N VAL A 54 -0.52 3.86 -2.32
CA VAL A 54 -0.14 4.86 -3.33
C VAL A 54 -0.40 6.26 -2.82
N GLN A 55 -1.52 6.51 -2.13
CA GLN A 55 -1.83 7.81 -1.54
C GLN A 55 -0.80 8.23 -0.49
N LEU A 56 -0.41 7.33 0.43
CA LEU A 56 0.65 7.63 1.40
C LEU A 56 1.98 7.92 0.68
N CYS A 57 2.31 7.16 -0.36
CA CYS A 57 3.50 7.39 -1.16
C CYS A 57 3.49 8.76 -1.85
N ASN A 58 2.38 9.11 -2.50
CA ASN A 58 2.16 10.43 -3.11
C ASN A 58 2.37 11.55 -2.09
N ASP A 59 1.78 11.41 -0.91
CA ASP A 59 1.84 12.43 0.14
C ASP A 59 3.24 12.63 0.73
N LEU A 60 4.01 11.55 0.87
CA LEU A 60 5.39 11.61 1.39
C LEU A 60 6.40 12.05 0.33
N LEU A 61 6.09 11.89 -0.95
CA LEU A 61 6.93 12.38 -2.06
C LEU A 61 6.73 13.87 -2.34
N ALA A 62 5.64 14.47 -1.86
CA ALA A 62 5.39 15.89 -2.06
C ALA A 62 6.42 16.76 -1.34
N GLY A 63 6.88 17.80 -2.04
CA GLY A 63 7.77 18.81 -1.47
C GLY A 63 7.08 19.71 -0.44
N PRO A 64 7.82 20.67 0.14
CA PRO A 64 7.28 21.60 1.13
C PRO A 64 6.18 22.52 0.58
N ASP A 65 6.11 22.71 -0.74
CA ASP A 65 5.04 23.44 -1.42
C ASP A 65 3.74 22.62 -1.56
N GLY A 66 3.74 21.36 -1.11
CA GLY A 66 2.63 20.43 -1.19
C GLY A 66 2.46 19.79 -2.57
N TYR A 67 3.38 20.01 -3.49
CA TYR A 67 3.37 19.43 -4.83
C TYR A 67 4.53 18.47 -5.01
N LEU A 68 4.32 17.45 -5.83
CA LEU A 68 5.37 16.54 -6.25
C LEU A 68 6.28 17.24 -7.27
N SER A 69 7.54 16.83 -7.31
CA SER A 69 8.41 17.12 -8.44
C SER A 69 7.87 16.41 -9.70
N PRO A 70 8.28 16.82 -10.91
CA PRO A 70 7.93 16.07 -12.12
C PRO A 70 8.34 14.59 -12.04
N GLN A 71 9.53 14.30 -11.53
CA GLN A 71 10.04 12.94 -11.39
C GLN A 71 9.21 12.12 -10.39
N ASP A 72 8.90 12.69 -9.23
CA ASP A 72 8.09 12.01 -8.22
C ASP A 72 6.64 11.83 -8.68
N SER A 73 6.13 12.76 -9.51
CA SER A 73 4.82 12.61 -10.14
C SER A 73 4.77 11.38 -11.04
N PHE A 74 5.80 11.13 -11.85
CA PHE A 74 5.91 9.89 -12.62
C PHE A 74 5.97 8.65 -11.72
N VAL A 75 6.76 8.68 -10.65
CA VAL A 75 6.84 7.56 -9.70
C VAL A 75 5.47 7.25 -9.09
N ALA A 76 4.73 8.27 -8.64
CA ALA A 76 3.41 8.09 -8.04
C ALA A 76 2.39 7.58 -9.06
N LEU A 77 2.41 8.08 -10.30
CA LEU A 77 1.56 7.60 -11.39
C LEU A 77 1.88 6.16 -11.79
N ASP A 78 3.16 5.80 -11.90
CA ASP A 78 3.58 4.42 -12.19
C ASP A 78 3.06 3.45 -11.14
N LEU A 79 3.16 3.81 -9.86
CA LEU A 79 2.58 3.00 -8.77
C LEU A 79 1.05 2.95 -8.88
N GLY A 80 0.38 4.07 -9.15
CA GLY A 80 -1.06 4.14 -9.36
C GLY A 80 -1.52 3.20 -10.48
N TRP A 81 -0.84 3.22 -11.63
CA TRP A 81 -1.14 2.33 -12.75
C TRP A 81 -0.99 0.85 -12.41
N LEU A 82 -0.04 0.47 -11.55
CA LEU A 82 0.11 -0.92 -11.11
C LEU A 82 -1.07 -1.40 -10.25
N THR A 83 -1.88 -0.50 -9.69
CA THR A 83 -3.10 -0.85 -8.95
C THR A 83 -4.31 -1.11 -9.85
N VAL A 84 -4.27 -0.71 -11.12
CA VAL A 84 -5.38 -0.94 -12.06
C VAL A 84 -5.62 -2.44 -12.28
N GLY A 85 -6.90 -2.84 -12.26
CA GLY A 85 -7.35 -4.21 -12.39
C GLY A 85 -7.20 -5.06 -11.13
N THR A 86 -6.95 -4.44 -9.97
CA THR A 86 -6.79 -5.17 -8.69
C THR A 86 -8.05 -5.17 -7.82
N ALA A 87 -9.08 -4.41 -8.18
CA ALA A 87 -10.30 -4.27 -7.39
C ALA A 87 -11.05 -5.60 -7.17
N GLU A 88 -11.06 -6.48 -8.17
CA GLU A 88 -11.67 -7.81 -8.06
C GLU A 88 -10.64 -8.80 -7.51
N SER A 89 -10.81 -9.21 -6.25
CA SER A 89 -9.97 -10.23 -5.61
C SER A 89 -10.82 -11.15 -4.74
N THR A 90 -10.39 -12.40 -4.59
CA THR A 90 -11.04 -13.35 -3.68
C THR A 90 -10.61 -13.15 -2.23
N ASP A 91 -11.42 -13.59 -1.27
CA ASP A 91 -11.09 -13.56 0.16
C ASP A 91 -9.77 -14.29 0.46
N HIS A 92 -9.49 -15.35 -0.30
CA HIS A 92 -8.22 -16.07 -0.19
C HIS A 92 -7.01 -15.19 -0.54
N VAL A 93 -7.11 -14.39 -1.62
CA VAL A 93 -6.07 -13.41 -1.97
C VAL A 93 -5.93 -12.38 -0.87
N MET A 94 -7.04 -11.88 -0.33
CA MET A 94 -7.04 -10.90 0.75
C MET A 94 -6.32 -11.43 2.00
N HIS A 95 -6.67 -12.63 2.50
CA HIS A 95 -6.08 -13.20 3.70
C HIS A 95 -4.58 -13.49 3.54
N ILE A 96 -4.16 -14.06 2.40
CA ILE A 96 -2.72 -14.26 2.15
C ILE A 96 -2.00 -12.92 2.03
N TRP A 97 -2.62 -11.91 1.42
CA TRP A 97 -2.02 -10.59 1.33
C TRP A 97 -1.88 -9.94 2.70
N VAL A 98 -2.86 -10.11 3.60
CA VAL A 98 -2.77 -9.67 5.00
C VAL A 98 -1.65 -10.39 5.74
N ASP A 99 -1.48 -11.71 5.57
CA ASP A 99 -0.30 -12.43 6.09
C ASP A 99 1.00 -11.75 5.63
N LYS A 100 1.11 -11.37 4.35
CA LYS A 100 2.29 -10.65 3.84
C LYS A 100 2.41 -9.23 4.39
N LEU A 101 1.32 -8.49 4.52
CA LEU A 101 1.30 -7.17 5.18
C LEU A 101 1.84 -7.25 6.60
N LEU A 102 1.53 -8.34 7.31
CA LEU A 102 1.99 -8.56 8.67
C LEU A 102 3.45 -9.03 8.71
N THR A 103 3.83 -10.04 7.93
CA THR A 103 5.07 -10.83 8.19
C THR A 103 6.15 -10.71 7.13
N SER A 104 5.86 -10.16 5.96
CA SER A 104 6.80 -10.15 4.83
C SER A 104 8.12 -9.46 5.22
N PRO A 105 9.28 -10.14 5.19
CA PRO A 105 10.56 -9.51 5.54
C PRO A 105 10.88 -8.21 4.78
N PRO A 106 10.61 -8.08 3.47
CA PRO A 106 10.90 -6.84 2.75
C PRO A 106 10.04 -5.65 3.16
N TRP A 107 8.75 -5.85 3.51
CA TRP A 107 7.79 -4.76 3.61
C TRP A 107 6.73 -4.88 4.71
N GLY A 108 6.62 -6.01 5.39
CA GLY A 108 5.62 -6.26 6.42
C GLY A 108 5.90 -5.51 7.73
N VAL A 109 4.85 -5.30 8.53
CA VAL A 109 4.91 -4.47 9.73
C VAL A 109 5.58 -5.14 10.94
N VAL A 110 5.75 -6.47 10.93
CA VAL A 110 6.45 -7.22 12.00
C VAL A 110 7.86 -6.71 12.25
N ARG A 111 8.50 -6.12 11.24
CA ARG A 111 9.85 -5.55 11.34
C ARG A 111 9.98 -4.40 12.34
N TYR A 112 8.85 -3.82 12.75
CA TYR A 112 8.80 -2.74 13.75
C TYR A 112 8.51 -3.25 15.15
N ALA A 113 8.34 -4.57 15.31
CA ALA A 113 7.88 -5.19 16.54
C ALA A 113 9.05 -5.83 17.30
N GLY A 114 9.12 -5.59 18.60
CA GLY A 114 9.96 -6.36 19.52
C GLY A 114 9.37 -7.75 19.79
N ASP A 115 10.10 -8.60 20.51
CA ASP A 115 9.85 -10.04 20.57
C ASP A 115 8.40 -10.45 20.90
N ALA A 116 7.77 -9.85 21.90
CA ALA A 116 6.40 -10.18 22.28
C ALA A 116 5.38 -9.74 21.22
N ALA A 117 5.60 -8.56 20.64
CA ALA A 117 4.76 -8.00 19.58
C ALA A 117 4.91 -8.79 18.29
N ALA A 118 6.14 -9.16 17.94
CA ALA A 118 6.44 -9.97 16.77
C ALA A 118 5.78 -11.35 16.87
N ARG A 119 5.82 -11.99 18.04
CA ARG A 119 5.09 -13.25 18.28
C ARG A 119 3.59 -13.09 18.03
N ALA A 120 2.95 -12.09 18.66
CA ALA A 120 1.52 -11.85 18.49
C ALA A 120 1.13 -11.58 17.02
N ILE A 121 1.95 -10.81 16.29
CA ILE A 121 1.74 -10.56 14.85
C ILE A 121 1.87 -11.85 14.04
N ASN A 122 2.90 -12.67 14.31
CA ASN A 122 3.11 -13.93 13.60
C ASN A 122 2.00 -14.95 13.90
N ASP A 123 1.51 -15.02 15.13
CA ASP A 123 0.41 -15.91 15.52
C ASP A 123 -0.86 -15.58 14.72
N ILE A 124 -1.21 -14.29 14.58
CA ILE A 124 -2.36 -13.85 13.80
C ILE A 124 -2.14 -14.07 12.29
N ALA A 125 -0.94 -13.81 11.79
CA ALA A 125 -0.61 -14.03 10.38
C ALA A 125 -0.69 -15.52 10.00
N GLU A 126 -0.32 -16.43 10.91
CA GLU A 126 -0.47 -17.87 10.70
C GLU A 126 -1.95 -18.26 10.60
N LEU A 127 -2.84 -17.65 11.39
CA LEU A 127 -4.29 -17.87 11.25
C LEU A 127 -4.79 -17.46 9.85
N HIS A 128 -4.35 -16.31 9.33
CA HIS A 128 -4.69 -15.89 7.96
C HIS A 128 -4.13 -16.84 6.89
N ARG A 129 -2.90 -17.33 7.09
CA ARG A 129 -2.23 -18.24 6.15
C ARG A 129 -2.91 -19.59 6.05
N ARG A 130 -3.38 -20.11 7.18
CA ARG A 130 -4.09 -21.38 7.27
C ARG A 130 -5.51 -21.31 6.73
N LEU A 131 -6.07 -20.10 6.61
CA LEU A 131 -7.42 -19.90 6.12
C LEU A 131 -7.51 -20.33 4.64
N GLY A 132 -8.07 -21.51 4.45
CA GLY A 132 -8.27 -22.13 3.15
C GLY A 132 -9.55 -22.96 3.14
N PRO A 133 -10.02 -23.37 1.95
CA PRO A 133 -11.19 -24.22 1.83
C PRO A 133 -11.04 -25.51 2.66
N GLY A 134 -11.85 -25.66 3.72
CA GLY A 134 -11.88 -26.85 4.57
C GLY A 134 -10.93 -26.87 5.78
N ASP A 135 -10.04 -25.88 5.94
CA ASP A 135 -9.21 -25.69 7.14
C ASP A 135 -9.43 -24.28 7.69
N MET A 136 -10.50 -24.12 8.47
CA MET A 136 -10.82 -22.87 9.14
C MET A 136 -10.29 -22.91 10.58
N PRO A 137 -9.33 -22.03 10.95
CA PRO A 137 -8.97 -21.89 12.34
C PRO A 137 -10.20 -21.55 13.19
N SER A 138 -10.26 -22.09 14.41
CA SER A 138 -11.43 -21.90 15.27
C SER A 138 -11.62 -20.43 15.64
N ILE A 139 -12.88 -20.01 15.82
CA ILE A 139 -13.22 -18.66 16.31
C ILE A 139 -12.49 -18.37 17.63
N ALA A 140 -12.39 -19.37 18.51
CA ALA A 140 -11.65 -19.25 19.77
C ALA A 140 -10.16 -18.93 19.58
N ALA A 141 -9.51 -19.44 18.53
CA ALA A 141 -8.12 -19.12 18.22
C ALA A 141 -7.97 -17.66 17.77
N TRP A 142 -8.87 -17.19 16.89
CA TRP A 142 -8.94 -15.80 16.46
C TRP A 142 -9.17 -14.84 17.64
N ASP A 143 -10.17 -15.14 18.47
CA ASP A 143 -10.52 -14.36 19.66
C ASP A 143 -9.37 -14.29 20.67
N SER A 144 -8.68 -15.42 20.89
CA SER A 144 -7.54 -15.47 21.80
C SER A 144 -6.40 -14.61 21.28
N ALA A 145 -6.01 -14.77 20.01
CA ALA A 145 -4.93 -14.00 19.41
C ALA A 145 -5.26 -12.50 19.38
N ALA A 146 -6.51 -12.14 19.07
CA ALA A 146 -7.01 -10.77 19.07
C ALA A 146 -6.91 -10.13 20.46
N ARG A 147 -7.35 -10.82 21.52
CA ARG A 147 -7.25 -10.31 22.90
C ARG A 147 -5.80 -10.10 23.31
N THR A 148 -4.93 -11.09 23.08
CA THR A 148 -3.50 -10.99 23.40
C THR A 148 -2.85 -9.80 22.71
N ALA A 149 -3.06 -9.62 21.41
CA ALA A 149 -2.51 -8.51 20.66
C ALA A 149 -3.12 -7.15 21.08
N ARG A 150 -4.41 -7.10 21.39
CA ARG A 150 -5.10 -5.89 21.89
C ARG A 150 -4.52 -5.45 23.23
N ASP A 151 -4.42 -6.34 24.20
CA ASP A 151 -3.90 -6.06 25.53
C ASP A 151 -2.44 -5.62 25.48
N LEU A 152 -1.65 -6.24 24.61
CA LEU A 152 -0.29 -5.83 24.35
C LEU A 152 -0.23 -4.39 23.79
N SER A 153 -1.04 -4.10 22.77
CA SER A 153 -1.07 -2.78 22.11
C SER A 153 -1.55 -1.65 23.05
N ALA A 154 -2.42 -1.97 24.02
CA ALA A 154 -2.94 -1.00 24.98
C ALA A 154 -1.85 -0.46 25.92
N ASN A 155 -0.85 -1.29 26.21
CA ASN A 155 0.25 -0.96 27.14
C ASN A 155 1.51 -0.42 26.44
N MET A 156 1.61 -0.53 25.12
CA MET A 156 2.72 0.02 24.34
C MET A 156 2.66 1.54 24.25
N PRO A 157 3.76 2.30 24.13
CA PRO A 157 3.73 3.72 23.78
C PRO A 157 3.21 3.96 22.35
N VAL A 158 2.84 5.21 22.02
CA VAL A 158 2.50 5.57 20.63
C VAL A 158 3.76 5.43 19.78
N GLY A 159 3.72 4.56 18.77
CA GLY A 159 4.85 4.34 17.88
C GLY A 159 4.54 3.30 16.79
N ALA A 160 5.50 3.05 15.92
CA ALA A 160 5.36 2.11 14.81
C ALA A 160 4.95 0.70 15.28
N GLU A 161 5.54 0.21 16.36
CA GLU A 161 5.23 -1.08 16.97
C GLU A 161 3.76 -1.19 17.39
N ARG A 162 3.22 -0.20 18.12
CA ARG A 162 1.81 -0.19 18.53
C ARG A 162 0.87 -0.27 17.32
N TYR A 163 1.19 0.45 16.25
CA TYR A 163 0.39 0.43 15.02
C TYR A 163 0.53 -0.88 14.22
N ALA A 164 1.70 -1.52 14.26
CA ALA A 164 1.91 -2.85 13.69
C ALA A 164 1.03 -3.90 14.40
N VAL A 165 1.00 -3.88 15.73
CA VAL A 165 0.13 -4.78 16.52
C VAL A 165 -1.35 -4.46 16.31
N ARG A 166 -1.71 -3.18 16.14
CA ARG A 166 -3.08 -2.77 15.79
C ARG A 166 -3.54 -3.30 14.44
N ALA A 167 -2.67 -3.26 13.44
CA ALA A 167 -2.97 -3.85 12.14
C ALA A 167 -3.27 -5.35 12.27
N ALA A 168 -2.47 -6.07 13.06
CA ALA A 168 -2.68 -7.50 13.30
C ALA A 168 -3.99 -7.79 14.05
N TYR A 169 -4.23 -7.18 15.23
CA TYR A 169 -5.47 -7.54 15.95
C TYR A 169 -6.73 -7.09 15.21
N GLN A 170 -6.70 -6.00 14.44
CA GLN A 170 -7.87 -5.63 13.64
C GLN A 170 -8.13 -6.61 12.50
N SER A 171 -7.09 -7.26 11.98
CA SER A 171 -7.25 -8.21 10.88
C SER A 171 -7.95 -9.49 11.31
N THR A 172 -8.01 -9.78 12.61
CA THR A 172 -8.80 -10.90 13.13
C THR A 172 -10.30 -10.70 12.96
N SER A 173 -10.77 -9.47 12.70
CA SER A 173 -12.17 -9.19 12.37
C SER A 173 -12.53 -9.50 10.92
N LEU A 174 -11.55 -9.79 10.05
CA LEU A 174 -11.78 -10.17 8.64
C LEU A 174 -12.34 -11.59 8.47
N VAL A 175 -12.69 -12.28 9.56
CA VAL A 175 -13.34 -13.60 9.49
C VAL A 175 -14.75 -13.50 8.88
N ASP A 176 -15.32 -12.28 8.83
CA ASP A 176 -16.53 -11.96 8.07
C ASP A 176 -16.16 -11.36 6.70
N PRO A 177 -16.50 -12.02 5.57
CA PRO A 177 -16.01 -11.67 4.23
C PRO A 177 -16.51 -10.32 3.69
N ASP A 178 -17.59 -9.74 4.24
CA ASP A 178 -18.19 -8.51 3.71
C ASP A 178 -17.65 -7.21 4.35
N ASP A 179 -16.66 -7.29 5.24
CA ASP A 179 -16.20 -6.11 5.99
C ASP A 179 -15.03 -5.36 5.33
N ALA A 180 -15.34 -4.67 4.23
CA ALA A 180 -14.41 -3.73 3.58
C ALA A 180 -13.90 -2.63 4.54
N VAL A 181 -14.68 -2.29 5.58
CA VAL A 181 -14.30 -1.28 6.59
C VAL A 181 -13.17 -1.83 7.48
N THR A 182 -13.20 -3.12 7.80
CA THR A 182 -12.12 -3.77 8.55
C THR A 182 -10.80 -3.78 7.76
N LEU A 183 -10.82 -4.11 6.46
CA LEU A 183 -9.57 -4.09 5.66
C LEU A 183 -8.96 -2.69 5.54
N ASP A 184 -9.81 -1.66 5.43
CA ASP A 184 -9.38 -0.25 5.46
C ASP A 184 -8.74 0.10 6.81
N ALA A 185 -9.29 -0.39 7.93
CA ALA A 185 -8.73 -0.17 9.26
C ALA A 185 -7.37 -0.86 9.45
N VAL A 186 -7.25 -2.13 9.01
CA VAL A 186 -6.00 -2.90 9.03
C VAL A 186 -4.91 -2.17 8.24
N THR A 187 -5.26 -1.78 7.00
CA THR A 187 -4.34 -1.06 6.11
C THR A 187 -3.96 0.30 6.69
N GLY A 188 -4.92 1.04 7.23
CA GLY A 188 -4.69 2.31 7.88
C GLY A 188 -3.71 2.22 9.05
N ASN A 189 -3.79 1.18 9.89
CA ASN A 189 -2.82 0.96 10.96
C ASN A 189 -1.45 0.57 10.43
N ALA A 190 -1.36 -0.29 9.41
CA ALA A 190 -0.09 -0.65 8.80
C ALA A 190 0.62 0.56 8.16
N LEU A 191 -0.13 1.41 7.45
CA LEU A 191 0.37 2.66 6.87
C LEU A 191 0.87 3.63 7.95
N ARG A 192 0.17 3.73 9.09
CA ARG A 192 0.66 4.51 10.24
C ARG A 192 1.95 3.94 10.82
N ALA A 193 2.08 2.62 10.91
CA ALA A 193 3.32 1.97 11.35
C ALA A 193 4.49 2.31 10.41
N HIS A 194 4.31 2.17 9.10
CA HIS A 194 5.30 2.56 8.11
C HIS A 194 5.68 4.04 8.22
N ARG A 195 4.68 4.93 8.27
CA ARG A 195 4.92 6.37 8.37
C ARG A 195 5.70 6.76 9.63
N MET A 196 5.36 6.17 10.77
CA MET A 196 6.09 6.43 12.03
C MET A 196 7.52 5.91 12.01
N ALA A 197 7.76 4.76 11.36
CA ALA A 197 9.09 4.16 11.30
C ALA A 197 10.02 4.83 10.27
N ILE A 198 9.47 5.30 9.15
CA ILE A 198 10.23 6.01 8.11
C ILE A 198 10.54 7.44 8.56
N GLY A 199 9.63 8.08 9.29
CA GLY A 199 9.71 9.52 9.55
C GLY A 199 9.55 10.33 8.27
N GLU A 200 9.99 11.59 8.28
CA GLU A 200 9.94 12.49 7.11
C GLU A 200 11.22 12.41 6.24
N THR A 201 12.18 11.55 6.58
CA THR A 201 13.56 11.65 6.08
C THR A 201 13.90 10.73 4.90
N ASP A 202 13.10 9.69 4.60
CA ASP A 202 13.34 8.82 3.44
C ASP A 202 12.05 8.37 2.71
N PRO A 203 11.49 9.24 1.85
CA PRO A 203 10.33 8.91 1.00
C PRO A 203 10.59 7.73 0.03
N ARG A 204 11.85 7.40 -0.29
CA ARG A 204 12.14 6.28 -1.22
C ARG A 204 11.78 4.94 -0.59
N ARG A 205 11.84 4.84 0.74
CA ARG A 205 11.45 3.62 1.44
C ARG A 205 9.96 3.32 1.33
N ILE A 206 9.10 4.36 1.33
CA ILE A 206 7.66 4.12 1.13
C ILE A 206 7.37 3.70 -0.31
N VAL A 207 8.08 4.24 -1.30
CA VAL A 207 7.98 3.81 -2.71
C VAL A 207 8.24 2.30 -2.83
N GLU A 208 9.30 1.80 -2.21
CA GLU A 208 9.63 0.37 -2.26
C GLU A 208 8.60 -0.49 -1.52
N ILE A 209 8.14 -0.06 -0.34
CA ILE A 209 7.09 -0.76 0.40
C ILE A 209 5.80 -0.84 -0.43
N THR A 210 5.35 0.27 -1.01
CA THR A 210 4.17 0.32 -1.88
C THR A 210 4.34 -0.59 -3.09
N ARG A 211 5.51 -0.58 -3.73
CA ARG A 211 5.82 -1.47 -4.86
C ARG A 211 5.72 -2.95 -4.46
N GLN A 212 6.25 -3.32 -3.30
CA GLN A 212 6.19 -4.70 -2.81
C GLN A 212 4.76 -5.12 -2.44
N ALA A 213 3.99 -4.23 -1.81
CA ALA A 213 2.58 -4.47 -1.47
C ALA A 213 1.73 -4.74 -2.73
N ILE A 214 1.88 -3.90 -3.77
CA ILE A 214 1.19 -4.05 -5.05
C ILE A 214 1.62 -5.35 -5.75
N ARG A 215 2.92 -5.63 -5.81
CA ARG A 215 3.44 -6.86 -6.41
C ARG A 215 2.93 -8.11 -5.72
N SER A 216 2.88 -8.09 -4.39
CA SER A 216 2.34 -9.20 -3.61
C SER A 216 0.89 -9.47 -4.00
N TRP A 217 0.05 -8.43 -4.04
CA TRP A 217 -1.36 -8.55 -4.43
C TRP A 217 -1.50 -9.11 -5.85
N ARG A 218 -0.80 -8.51 -6.83
CA ARG A 218 -0.88 -8.93 -8.23
C ARG A 218 -0.47 -10.39 -8.41
N ARG A 219 0.60 -10.85 -7.75
CA ARG A 219 1.01 -12.25 -7.78
C ARG A 219 -0.05 -13.19 -7.23
N LEU A 220 -0.61 -12.84 -6.07
CA LEU A 220 -1.65 -13.66 -5.42
C LEU A 220 -2.92 -13.72 -6.26
N ALA A 221 -3.27 -12.62 -6.94
CA ALA A 221 -4.42 -12.53 -7.84
C ALA A 221 -4.18 -13.09 -9.25
N GLY A 222 -3.00 -13.65 -9.55
CA GLY A 222 -2.67 -14.14 -10.89
C GLY A 222 -2.54 -13.06 -11.97
N LEU A 223 -2.36 -11.80 -11.58
CA LEU A 223 -2.20 -10.65 -12.47
C LEU A 223 -0.73 -10.50 -12.91
N SER A 224 -0.52 -9.89 -14.09
CA SER A 224 0.82 -9.65 -14.62
C SER A 224 1.68 -8.82 -13.65
N VAL A 225 2.93 -9.23 -13.43
CA VAL A 225 3.86 -8.50 -12.56
C VAL A 225 4.86 -7.75 -13.44
N VAL A 226 4.86 -6.42 -13.38
CA VAL A 226 5.84 -5.62 -14.14
C VAL A 226 7.22 -5.74 -13.48
N SER A 227 8.21 -6.18 -14.27
CA SER A 227 9.62 -6.32 -13.89
C SER A 227 10.23 -4.98 -13.43
N ASN A 228 11.19 -5.04 -12.50
CA ASN A 228 11.93 -3.88 -11.99
C ASN A 228 12.90 -3.25 -13.00
N THR A 229 12.99 -3.80 -14.20
CA THR A 229 13.89 -3.33 -15.25
C THR A 229 13.40 -1.98 -15.75
N PRO A 230 14.22 -0.91 -15.66
CA PRO A 230 13.90 0.35 -16.31
C PRO A 230 13.59 0.08 -17.79
N ILE A 231 12.52 0.67 -18.30
CA ILE A 231 12.25 0.66 -19.75
C ILE A 231 13.49 1.29 -20.41
N PRO A 232 14.18 0.59 -21.33
CA PRO A 232 15.31 1.18 -22.03
C PRO A 232 14.82 2.43 -22.76
N VAL A 233 15.31 3.60 -22.34
CA VAL A 233 15.07 4.84 -23.08
C VAL A 233 15.82 4.70 -24.40
N LYS A 234 15.10 4.47 -25.49
CA LYS A 234 15.67 4.52 -26.85
C LYS A 234 16.30 5.91 -27.04
N GLY A 235 17.63 6.00 -27.03
CA GLY A 235 18.33 7.23 -27.35
C GLY A 235 19.75 7.40 -26.82
N VAL A 236 20.19 6.66 -25.79
CA VAL A 236 21.57 6.78 -25.30
C VAL A 236 22.46 5.74 -25.97
N VAL A 237 23.15 6.17 -27.04
CA VAL A 237 24.25 5.42 -27.65
C VAL A 237 25.36 5.27 -26.60
N GLN A 238 25.47 4.07 -26.01
CA GLN A 238 26.69 3.69 -25.29
C GLN A 238 27.82 3.59 -26.31
N ARG A 239 28.76 4.54 -26.27
CA ARG A 239 30.05 4.40 -26.96
C ARG A 239 30.78 3.23 -26.32
N VAL A 240 30.82 2.11 -27.04
CA VAL A 240 31.72 1.00 -26.74
C VAL A 240 33.14 1.50 -27.01
N GLY A 241 33.92 1.66 -25.94
CA GLY A 241 35.36 1.86 -26.04
C GLY A 241 36.02 0.55 -26.48
N ILE A 242 36.50 0.51 -27.71
CA ILE A 242 37.41 -0.53 -28.19
C ILE A 242 38.80 -0.12 -27.73
N ALA A 243 39.38 -0.88 -26.81
CA ALA A 243 40.80 -0.77 -26.49
C ALA A 243 41.60 -1.47 -27.60
N ALA A 244 42.60 -0.76 -28.11
CA ALA A 244 43.66 -1.29 -28.96
C ALA A 244 44.75 -1.96 -28.11
#